data_AF-A0A7R6V5K9-F1
#
_entry.id   AF-A0A7R6V5K9-F1
#
_cell.length_a   1.000
_cell.length_b   1.000
_cell.length_c   1.000
_cell.angle_alpha   90.00
_cell.angle_beta   90.00
_cell.angle_gamma   90.00
#
_symmetry.space_group_name_H-M   'P 1'
#
loop_
_entity.id
_entity.type
_entity.pdbx_description
1 polymer ?
#
loop_
_entity_poly.entity_id
_entity_poly.type
_entity_poly.pdbx_seq_one_letter_code
_entity_poly.pdbx_strand_id
1 'polypeptide(L)' 'MEKENIVKKVCKELGITQKELAEKIGAAEATVRNWSAGKEVPKWAIKSMELLLENQKYKNLVSAIKNLQNALKEI' A
#
# COMPACT_ATOMS: atom_id res chain seq x y z
N MET A 1 -22.04 -0.28 8.51
CA MET A 1 -20.91 -0.04 7.58
C MET A 1 -19.78 -0.97 8.00
N GLU A 2 -19.58 -2.09 7.32
CA GLU A 2 -18.42 -2.95 7.56
C GLU A 2 -17.15 -2.14 7.29
N LYS A 3 -16.24 -2.07 8.27
CA LYS A 3 -14.92 -1.46 8.07
C LYS A 3 -14.24 -2.19 6.93
N GLU A 4 -13.92 -1.48 5.85
CA GLU A 4 -13.24 -2.04 4.69
C GLU A 4 -11.96 -2.75 5.14
N ASN A 5 -11.76 -3.97 4.64
CA ASN A 5 -10.61 -4.79 5.00
C ASN A 5 -9.31 -4.08 4.58
N ILE A 6 -8.39 -3.88 5.54
CA ILE A 6 -7.13 -3.16 5.31
C ILE A 6 -6.33 -3.74 4.14
N VAL A 7 -6.33 -5.05 3.93
CA VAL A 7 -5.66 -5.71 2.80
C VAL A 7 -6.26 -5.26 1.48
N LYS A 8 -7.59 -5.23 1.38
CA LYS A 8 -8.29 -4.82 0.15
C LYS A 8 -8.03 -3.34 -0.15
N LYS A 9 -8.08 -2.50 0.88
CA LYS A 9 -7.76 -1.07 0.76
C LYS A 9 -6.34 -0.85 0.24
N VAL A 10 -5.36 -1.52 0.83
CA VAL A 10 -3.94 -1.38 0.48
C VAL A 10 -3.68 -1.86 -0.95
N CYS A 11 -4.20 -3.03 -1.32
CA CYS A 11 -4.10 -3.53 -2.70
C CYS A 11 -4.69 -2.56 -3.72
N LYS A 12 -5.86 -1.97 -3.42
CA LYS A 12 -6.53 -0.99 -4.29
C LYS A 12 -5.75 0.32 -4.42
N GLU A 13 -5.30 0.90 -3.30
CA GLU A 13 -4.59 2.19 -3.29
C GLU A 13 -3.20 2.10 -3.95
N LEU A 14 -2.52 0.96 -3.82
CA LEU A 14 -1.21 0.73 -4.45
C LEU A 14 -1.31 0.14 -5.86
N GLY A 15 -2.49 -0.32 -6.29
CA GLY A 15 -2.67 -1.02 -7.55
C GLY A 15 -1.93 -2.37 -7.62
N ILE A 16 -1.83 -3.08 -6.49
CA ILE A 16 -1.11 -4.35 -6.36
C ILE A 16 -2.03 -5.53 -6.05
N THR A 17 -1.54 -6.72 -6.32
CA THR A 17 -2.19 -7.99 -5.96
C THR A 17 -1.94 -8.36 -4.49
N GLN A 18 -2.73 -9.29 -3.95
CA GLN A 18 -2.50 -9.83 -2.60
C GLN A 18 -1.16 -10.58 -2.49
N LYS A 19 -0.70 -11.18 -3.59
CA LYS A 19 0.60 -11.84 -3.66
C LYS A 19 1.74 -10.83 -3.51
N GLU A 20 1.70 -9.74 -4.28
CA GLU A 20 2.70 -8.67 -4.19
C GLU A 20 2.67 -7.98 -2.82
N LEU A 21 1.49 -7.83 -2.21
CA LEU A 21 1.39 -7.33 -0.85
C LEU A 21 2.11 -8.27 0.14
N ALA A 22 1.89 -9.58 0.01
CA ALA A 22 2.53 -10.59 0.85
C ALA A 22 4.06 -10.53 0.73
N GLU A 23 4.57 -10.43 -0.50
CA GLU A 23 6.00 -10.26 -0.78
C GLU A 23 6.56 -8.98 -0.16
N LYS A 24 5.85 -7.84 -0.28
CA LYS A 24 6.28 -6.54 0.27
C LYS A 24 6.37 -6.52 1.80
N ILE A 25 5.44 -7.18 2.48
CA ILE A 25 5.40 -7.20 3.95
C ILE A 25 6.09 -8.44 4.57
N GLY A 26 6.64 -9.34 3.75
CA GLY A 26 7.29 -10.57 4.22
C GLY A 26 6.32 -11.59 4.84
N ALA A 27 5.08 -11.64 4.37
CA ALA A 27 4.08 -12.61 4.78
C ALA A 27 3.89 -13.70 3.71
N ALA A 28 3.38 -14.87 4.11
CA ALA A 28 2.93 -15.87 3.14
C ALA A 28 1.63 -15.39 2.44
N GLU A 29 1.49 -15.65 1.15
CA GLU A 29 0.31 -15.28 0.37
C GLU A 29 -0.99 -15.85 0.99
N ALA A 30 -0.94 -17.10 1.44
CA ALA A 30 -2.07 -17.74 2.11
C ALA A 30 -2.52 -16.97 3.38
N THR A 31 -1.58 -16.37 4.11
CA THR A 31 -1.86 -15.56 5.29
C THR A 31 -2.54 -14.23 4.92
N VAL A 32 -2.07 -13.56 3.86
CA VAL A 32 -2.70 -12.34 3.35
C VAL A 32 -4.10 -12.60 2.79
N ARG A 33 -4.29 -13.73 2.10
CA ARG A 33 -5.60 -14.17 1.61
C ARG A 33 -6.58 -14.40 2.76
N ASN A 34 -6.12 -15.07 3.82
CA ASN A 34 -6.86 -15.27 5.06
C ASN A 34 -7.30 -13.94 5.70
N TRP A 35 -6.39 -12.97 5.79
CA TRP A 35 -6.72 -11.63 6.27
C TRP A 35 -7.76 -10.95 5.41
N SER A 36 -7.65 -11.04 4.08
CA SER A 36 -8.62 -10.45 3.14
C SER A 36 -10.03 -11.03 3.27
N ALA A 37 -10.14 -12.27 3.75
CA ALA A 37 -11.39 -12.97 4.02
C ALA A 37 -12.02 -12.62 5.39
N GLY A 38 -11.41 -11.70 6.15
CA GLY A 38 -11.94 -11.22 7.43
C GLY A 38 -11.32 -11.86 8.67
N LYS A 39 -10.27 -12.69 8.53
CA LYS A 39 -9.52 -13.17 9.69
C LYS A 39 -8.72 -12.03 10.33
N GLU A 40 -8.45 -12.17 11.62
CA GLU A 40 -7.69 -11.19 12.39
C GLU A 40 -6.31 -10.95 11.76
N VAL A 41 -5.99 -9.67 11.59
CA VAL A 41 -4.72 -9.22 11.04
C VAL A 41 -3.81 -8.86 12.21
N PRO A 42 -2.60 -9.45 12.31
CA PRO A 42 -1.69 -9.12 13.38
C PRO A 42 -1.26 -7.65 13.28
N LYS A 43 -1.04 -7.00 14.43
CA LYS A 43 -0.74 -5.56 14.53
C LYS A 43 0.46 -5.14 13.67
N TRP A 44 1.50 -5.97 13.58
CA TRP A 44 2.68 -5.69 12.77
C TRP A 44 2.32 -5.57 11.28
N ALA A 45 1.44 -6.42 10.77
CA ALA A 45 1.03 -6.40 9.36
C ALA A 45 0.16 -5.18 9.06
N ILE A 46 -0.73 -4.80 9.99
CA ILE A 46 -1.48 -3.53 9.90
C ILE A 46 -0.51 -2.36 9.81
N LYS A 47 0.47 -2.29 10.70
CA LYS A 47 1.46 -1.20 10.71
C LYS A 47 2.30 -1.17 9.43
N SER A 48 2.75 -2.33 8.94
CA SER A 48 3.47 -2.42 7.66
C SER A 48 2.61 -1.94 6.49
N MET A 49 1.33 -2.30 6.45
CA MET A 49 0.38 -1.84 5.44
C MET A 49 0.15 -0.32 5.50
N GLU A 50 -0.01 0.26 6.69
CA GLU A 50 -0.10 1.70 6.87
C GLU A 50 1.15 2.42 6.36
N LEU A 51 2.33 1.91 6.67
CA LEU A 51 3.61 2.46 6.22
C LEU A 51 3.76 2.38 4.69
N LEU A 52 3.29 1.30 4.05
CA LEU A 52 3.28 1.18 2.59
C LEU A 52 2.40 2.26 1.94
N LEU A 53 1.21 2.51 2.50
CA LEU A 53 0.32 3.57 2.01
C LEU A 53 0.95 4.96 2.18
N GLU A 54 1.56 5.22 3.34
CA GLU A 54 2.24 6.49 3.59
C GLU A 54 3.43 6.70 2.64
N ASN A 55 4.23 5.65 2.43
CA ASN A 55 5.35 5.67 1.49
C ASN A 55 4.89 5.99 0.06
N GLN A 56 3.75 5.44 -0.37
CA GLN A 56 3.19 5.74 -1.69
C GLN A 56 2.77 7.20 -1.82
N LYS A 57 2.17 7.79 -0.78
CA LYS A 57 1.81 9.22 -0.77
C LYS A 57 3.05 10.10 -0.94
N TYR A 58 4.12 9.80 -0.20
CA TYR A 58 5.37 10.55 -0.33
C TYR A 58 6.01 10.38 -1.72
N LYS A 59 5.99 9.17 -2.29
CA LYS A 59 6.46 8.93 -3.67
C LYS A 59 5.70 9.77 -4.69
N ASN A 60 4.38 9.83 -4.57
CA ASN A 60 3.54 10.64 -5.46
C ASN A 60 3.86 12.14 -5.33
N LEU A 61 4.04 12.64 -4.10
CA LEU A 61 4.42 14.02 -3.84
C LEU A 61 5.80 14.36 -4.42
N VAL A 62 6.79 13.49 -4.20
CA VAL A 62 8.13 13.66 -4.78
C VAL A 62 8.07 13.65 -6.31
N SER A 63 7.27 12.77 -6.90
CA SER A 63 7.07 12.75 -8.36
C SER A 63 6.45 14.05 -8.87
N ALA A 64 5.45 14.59 -8.18
CA ALA A 64 4.82 15.86 -8.55
C ALA A 64 5.82 17.03 -8.48
N ILE A 65 6.61 17.10 -7.41
CA ILE A 65 7.66 18.13 -7.26
C ILE A 65 8.72 18.01 -8.36
N LYS A 66 9.17 16.79 -8.68
CA LYS A 66 10.12 16.56 -9.78
C LYS A 66 9.57 17.01 -11.13
N ASN A 67 8.30 16.72 -11.40
CA ASN A 67 7.64 17.16 -12.64
C ASN A 67 7.56 18.69 -12.72
N LEU A 68 7.21 19.37 -11.62
CA LEU A 68 7.23 20.83 -11.54
C LEU A 68 8.64 21.39 -11.76
N GLN A 69 9.65 20.81 -11.12
CA GLN A 69 11.04 21.24 -11.29
C GLN A 69 11.50 21.11 -12.75
N ASN A 70 11.11 20.04 -13.44
CA ASN A 70 11.45 19.85 -14.85
C ASN A 70 10.74 20.87 -15.74
N ALA A 71 9.44 21.10 -15.54
CA ALA A 71 8.70 22.11 -16.27
C ALA A 71 9.29 23.53 -16.10
N LEU A 72 9.78 23.86 -14.90
CA LEU A 72 10.45 25.14 -14.64
C LEU A 72 11.83 25.26 -15.31
N LYS A 73 12.51 24.15 -15.63
CA LYS A 73 13.79 24.16 -16.36
C LYS A 73 13.63 24.33 -17.87
N GLU A 74 12.43 24.05 -18.38
CA GLU A 74 12.09 24.14 -19.81
C GLU A 74 11.58 25.54 -20.20
N ILE A 75 11.45 26.45 -19.23
CA ILE A 75 11.13 27.88 -19.38
C ILE A 75 12.42 28.69 -19.28
#